data_AF-A0A246RP14-F1
#
_entry.id   AF-A0A246RP14-F1
#
_cell.length_a   1.000
_cell.length_b   1.000
_cell.length_c   1.000
_cell.angle_alpha   90.00
_cell.angle_beta   90.00
_cell.angle_gamma   90.00
#
_symmetry.space_group_name_H-M   'P 1'
#
loop_
_entity.id
_entity.type
_entity.pdbx_description
1 polymer ?
#
loop_
_entity_poly.entity_id
_entity_poly.type
_entity_poly.pdbx_seq_one_letter_code
_entity_poly.pdbx_strand_id
1 'polypeptide(L)'
;MTFRNVIVCRMVPGSEQTVADVFGYYDRTTRPQDLGVVGRTLLSFHGLYIPLIERNADPRVTGQTRGLPAFQQIAEQIAPYVTPYPRDWRNPSDSVAKEFYSWTPAEPPSDAGEPSRTVIVARIKPGAEPTVAQIFAESDAGPLPATMGVTGRWLYSIDDVYLHVLERVGEAFDGAVRQGHDQPAFAKIMDDLSPYISPFDPDTWGSPLDAVATEFYRWRAGD
;
A
#
# COMPACT_ATOMS: atom_id res chain seq x y z
N MET A 1 15.61 6.52 6.19
CA MET A 1 14.64 5.41 6.22
C MET A 1 13.31 5.97 5.74
N THR A 2 12.73 5.45 4.66
CA THR A 2 11.49 6.00 4.10
C THR A 2 10.30 5.52 4.90
N PHE A 3 9.56 6.45 5.52
CA PHE A 3 8.33 6.16 6.22
C PHE A 3 7.15 6.16 5.23
N ARG A 4 6.26 5.17 5.33
CA ARG A 4 5.11 5.02 4.42
C ARG A 4 3.81 5.11 5.21
N ASN A 5 2.92 5.96 4.73
CA ASN A 5 1.54 6.01 5.18
C ASN A 5 0.65 5.44 4.09
N VAL A 6 -0.19 4.48 4.46
CA VAL A 6 -1.25 3.96 3.62
C VAL A 6 -2.57 4.49 4.15
N ILE A 7 -3.38 5.09 3.29
CA ILE A 7 -4.72 5.59 3.63
C ILE A 7 -5.73 4.75 2.87
N VAL A 8 -6.88 4.47 3.48
CA VAL A 8 -7.98 3.78 2.81
C VAL A 8 -9.26 4.60 2.91
N CYS A 9 -9.80 4.92 1.74
CA CYS A 9 -11.08 5.58 1.55
C CYS A 9 -11.89 4.83 0.48
N ARG A 10 -13.14 5.22 0.31
CA ARG A 10 -13.96 4.84 -0.84
C ARG A 10 -13.79 5.88 -1.94
N MET A 11 -13.97 5.44 -3.17
CA MET A 11 -13.92 6.27 -4.36
C MET A 11 -15.16 6.03 -5.21
N VAL A 12 -15.72 7.10 -5.76
CA VAL A 12 -16.69 7.00 -6.85
C VAL A 12 -15.95 6.47 -8.09
N PRO A 13 -16.34 5.33 -8.68
CA PRO A 13 -15.68 4.80 -9.87
C PRO A 13 -15.69 5.82 -11.03
N GLY A 14 -14.56 5.94 -11.75
CA GLY A 14 -14.41 6.89 -12.85
C GLY A 14 -13.96 8.29 -12.45
N SER A 15 -13.76 8.55 -11.14
CA SER A 15 -13.27 9.84 -10.63
C SER A 15 -11.74 9.93 -10.51
N GLU A 16 -11.01 8.90 -10.90
CA GLU A 16 -9.54 8.77 -10.78
C GLU A 16 -8.81 9.98 -11.34
N GLN A 17 -9.15 10.37 -12.58
CA GLN A 17 -8.50 11.50 -13.24
C GLN A 17 -8.79 12.83 -12.51
N THR A 18 -10.03 13.05 -12.07
CA THR A 18 -10.39 14.26 -11.33
C THR A 18 -9.60 14.36 -10.03
N VAL A 19 -9.48 13.27 -9.28
CA VAL A 19 -8.68 13.23 -8.05
C VAL A 19 -7.19 13.42 -8.36
N ALA A 20 -6.68 12.79 -9.43
CA ALA A 20 -5.29 12.94 -9.88
C ALA A 20 -4.96 14.40 -10.25
N ASP A 21 -5.86 15.11 -10.93
CA ASP A 21 -5.66 16.49 -11.35
C ASP A 21 -5.57 17.43 -10.14
N VAL A 22 -6.41 17.22 -9.12
CA VAL A 22 -6.35 17.97 -7.86
C VAL A 22 -5.00 17.75 -7.18
N PHE A 23 -4.59 16.50 -6.95
CA PHE A 23 -3.27 16.24 -6.36
C PHE A 23 -2.12 16.77 -7.22
N GLY A 24 -2.22 16.64 -8.54
CA GLY A 24 -1.27 17.19 -9.50
C GLY A 24 -1.09 18.69 -9.37
N TYR A 25 -2.16 19.44 -9.17
CA TYR A 25 -2.09 20.87 -8.91
C TYR A 25 -1.36 21.17 -7.59
N TYR A 26 -1.74 20.51 -6.50
CA TYR A 26 -1.17 20.79 -5.17
C TYR A 26 0.28 20.34 -5.04
N ASP A 27 0.63 19.14 -5.52
CA ASP A 27 2.00 18.64 -5.47
C ASP A 27 2.97 19.54 -6.29
N ARG A 28 2.47 20.29 -7.29
CA ARG A 28 3.24 21.33 -8.01
C ARG A 28 3.28 22.68 -7.31
N THR A 29 2.26 23.06 -6.54
CA THR A 29 2.08 24.43 -6.05
C THR A 29 2.39 24.63 -4.57
N THR A 30 2.36 23.57 -3.75
CA THR A 30 2.40 23.71 -2.27
C THR A 30 3.62 23.09 -1.59
N ARG A 31 4.71 22.82 -2.33
CA ARG A 31 5.96 22.18 -1.86
C ARG A 31 5.75 21.16 -0.72
N PRO A 32 5.14 19.98 -1.00
CA PRO A 32 4.88 18.96 0.03
C PRO A 32 6.12 18.51 0.83
N GLN A 33 7.32 18.73 0.28
CA GLN A 33 8.62 18.45 0.89
C GLN A 33 8.84 19.20 2.21
N ASP A 34 8.23 20.37 2.40
CA ASP A 34 8.33 21.14 3.64
C ASP A 34 7.70 20.39 4.84
N LEU A 35 6.83 19.41 4.55
CA LEU A 35 6.26 18.46 5.52
C LEU A 35 6.93 17.07 5.50
N GLY A 36 8.10 16.99 4.86
CA GLY A 36 8.85 15.76 4.68
C GLY A 36 8.21 14.77 3.73
N VAL A 37 7.20 15.15 2.93
CA VAL A 37 6.61 14.26 1.90
C VAL A 37 7.51 14.25 0.68
N VAL A 38 7.98 13.06 0.30
CA VAL A 38 8.92 12.86 -0.83
C VAL A 38 8.33 12.05 -1.98
N GLY A 39 7.19 11.42 -1.75
CA GLY A 39 6.51 10.66 -2.78
C GLY A 39 5.03 10.48 -2.47
N ARG A 40 4.24 10.38 -3.53
CA ARG A 40 2.83 10.06 -3.48
C ARG A 40 2.49 9.13 -4.62
N THR A 41 1.82 8.04 -4.31
CA THR A 41 1.17 7.17 -5.27
C THR A 41 -0.30 7.11 -4.90
N LEU A 42 -1.19 7.33 -5.85
CA LEU A 42 -2.62 7.14 -5.68
C LEU A 42 -3.05 5.91 -6.45
N LEU A 43 -3.67 4.98 -5.74
CA LEU A 43 -4.15 3.72 -6.31
C LEU A 43 -5.64 3.57 -6.12
N SER A 44 -6.25 2.79 -7.00
CA SER A 44 -7.66 2.42 -6.97
C SER A 44 -7.82 0.90 -6.98
N PHE A 45 -8.83 0.37 -6.30
CA PHE A 45 -9.11 -1.06 -6.26
C PHE A 45 -10.54 -1.35 -5.80
N HIS A 46 -11.42 -1.93 -6.64
CA HIS A 46 -12.81 -2.27 -6.28
C HIS A 46 -13.55 -1.16 -5.50
N GLY A 47 -13.49 0.08 -5.98
CA GLY A 47 -14.10 1.24 -5.32
C GLY A 47 -13.37 1.76 -4.09
N LEU A 48 -12.17 1.25 -3.79
CA LEU A 48 -11.24 1.84 -2.83
C LEU A 48 -10.37 2.90 -3.50
N TYR A 49 -10.07 3.95 -2.74
CA TYR A 49 -9.01 4.92 -2.99
C TYR A 49 -7.92 4.72 -1.95
N ILE A 50 -6.69 4.45 -2.43
CA ILE A 50 -5.55 4.06 -1.59
C ILE A 50 -4.37 5.00 -1.85
N PRO A 51 -4.28 6.13 -1.13
CA PRO A 51 -3.06 6.93 -1.09
C PRO A 51 -1.94 6.20 -0.37
N LEU A 52 -0.82 6.02 -1.06
CA LEU A 52 0.47 5.68 -0.47
C LEU A 52 1.35 6.92 -0.46
N ILE A 53 1.70 7.40 0.74
CA ILE A 53 2.48 8.62 0.95
C ILE A 53 3.82 8.24 1.56
N GLU A 54 4.90 8.63 0.90
CA GLU A 54 6.27 8.44 1.38
C GLU A 54 6.81 9.70 2.02
N ARG A 55 7.52 9.52 3.14
CA ARG A 55 8.09 10.59 3.93
C ARG A 55 9.51 10.27 4.37
N ASN A 56 10.29 11.32 4.64
CA ASN A 56 11.65 11.20 5.19
C ASN A 56 11.68 10.71 6.64
N ALA A 57 10.58 10.90 7.38
CA ALA A 57 10.44 10.48 8.77
C ALA A 57 8.96 10.27 9.14
N ASP A 58 8.72 9.53 10.22
CA ASP A 58 7.39 9.38 10.82
C ASP A 58 6.88 10.74 11.35
N PRO A 59 5.68 11.20 10.91
CA PRO A 59 5.08 12.44 11.40
C PRO A 59 4.91 12.52 12.92
N ARG A 60 4.77 11.37 13.59
CA ARG A 60 4.66 11.29 15.06
C ARG A 60 5.96 11.68 15.76
N VAL A 61 7.09 11.43 15.11
CA VAL A 61 8.43 11.75 15.63
C VAL A 61 8.77 13.19 15.32
N THR A 62 8.41 13.71 14.15
CA THR A 62 8.75 15.08 13.74
C THR A 62 7.83 16.16 14.32
N GLY A 63 6.71 15.77 14.95
CA GLY A 63 5.69 16.71 15.43
C GLY A 63 4.90 17.40 14.31
N GLN A 64 5.20 17.10 13.04
CA GLN A 64 4.46 17.58 11.87
C GLN A 64 3.17 16.77 11.66
N THR A 65 2.38 16.67 12.72
CA THR A 65 1.01 16.18 12.64
C THR A 65 0.19 17.19 11.85
N ARG A 66 -0.52 16.71 10.82
CA ARG A 66 -1.18 17.48 9.77
C ARG A 66 -1.81 18.80 10.24
N GLY A 67 -1.62 19.85 9.44
CA GLY A 67 -2.30 21.13 9.63
C GLY A 67 -2.06 22.16 8.52
N LEU A 68 -1.71 21.76 7.29
CA LEU A 68 -1.56 22.75 6.22
C LEU A 68 -2.90 23.00 5.51
N PRO A 69 -3.24 24.27 5.21
CA PRO A 69 -4.41 24.64 4.43
C PRO A 69 -4.56 23.84 3.13
N ALA A 70 -3.45 23.49 2.47
CA ALA A 70 -3.43 22.70 1.26
C ALA A 70 -4.11 21.32 1.42
N PHE A 71 -3.90 20.62 2.53
CA PHE A 71 -4.55 19.32 2.76
C PHE A 71 -6.05 19.45 2.95
N GLN A 72 -6.48 20.51 3.65
CA GLN A 72 -7.91 20.78 3.83
C GLN A 72 -8.56 21.11 2.49
N GLN A 73 -7.93 21.98 1.68
CA GLN A 73 -8.46 22.34 0.37
C GLN A 73 -8.51 21.14 -0.59
N ILE A 74 -7.50 20.27 -0.59
CA ILE A 74 -7.55 19.00 -1.34
C ILE A 74 -8.76 18.18 -0.88
N ALA A 75 -8.91 17.99 0.44
CA ALA A 75 -10.00 17.20 1.01
C ALA A 75 -11.37 17.76 0.62
N GLU A 76 -11.55 19.09 0.66
CA GLU A 76 -12.78 19.76 0.24
C GLU A 76 -13.05 19.56 -1.26
N GLN A 77 -12.04 19.67 -2.12
CA GLN A 77 -12.20 19.50 -3.57
C GLN A 77 -12.51 18.06 -3.98
N ILE A 78 -11.95 17.06 -3.29
CA ILE A 78 -12.19 15.65 -3.62
C ILE A 78 -13.37 15.04 -2.84
N ALA A 79 -13.97 15.75 -1.88
CA ALA A 79 -15.06 15.25 -1.05
C ALA A 79 -16.25 14.66 -1.84
N PRO A 80 -16.66 15.18 -3.03
CA PRO A 80 -17.71 14.55 -3.83
C PRO A 80 -17.36 13.16 -4.37
N TYR A 81 -16.07 12.83 -4.43
CA TYR A 81 -15.54 11.62 -5.08
C TYR A 81 -14.94 10.64 -4.07
N VAL A 82 -14.48 11.12 -2.93
CA VAL A 82 -13.76 10.34 -1.93
C VAL A 82 -14.43 10.48 -0.57
N THR A 83 -14.85 9.35 -0.01
CA THR A 83 -15.45 9.30 1.34
C THR A 83 -14.65 8.37 2.25
N PRO A 84 -14.69 8.55 3.58
CA PRO A 84 -14.04 7.62 4.49
C PRO A 84 -14.47 6.17 4.27
N TYR A 85 -13.52 5.24 4.36
CA TYR A 85 -13.79 3.82 4.40
C TYR A 85 -14.23 3.32 5.80
N PRO A 86 -13.54 3.72 6.90
CA PRO A 86 -13.77 3.15 8.22
C PRO A 86 -15.17 3.44 8.76
N ARG A 87 -15.73 2.48 9.49
CA ARG A 87 -17.10 2.60 10.04
C ARG A 87 -17.20 3.68 11.13
N ASP A 88 -16.22 3.73 12.02
CA ASP A 88 -16.19 4.63 13.18
C ASP A 88 -15.32 5.88 12.92
N TRP A 89 -15.33 6.37 11.68
CA TRP A 89 -14.55 7.53 11.27
C TRP A 89 -15.04 8.80 11.97
N ARG A 90 -14.11 9.52 12.59
CA ARG A 90 -14.34 10.81 13.26
C ARG A 90 -13.46 11.92 12.69
N ASN A 91 -12.26 11.55 12.23
CA ASN A 91 -11.29 12.50 11.70
C ASN A 91 -10.38 11.83 10.65
N PRO A 92 -9.67 12.62 9.81
CA PRO A 92 -8.87 12.08 8.70
C PRO A 92 -7.75 11.10 9.09
N SER A 93 -7.31 11.05 10.35
CA SER A 93 -6.32 10.06 10.80
C SER A 93 -6.92 8.66 10.98
N ASP A 94 -8.24 8.55 11.17
CA ASP A 94 -8.92 7.27 11.31
C ASP A 94 -8.88 6.46 10.00
N SER A 95 -8.64 7.11 8.85
CA SER A 95 -8.46 6.46 7.54
C SER A 95 -7.04 5.94 7.29
N VAL A 96 -6.09 6.17 8.20
CA VAL A 96 -4.71 5.69 8.05
C VAL A 96 -4.65 4.23 8.49
N ALA A 97 -4.25 3.35 7.57
CA ALA A 97 -4.07 1.94 7.86
C ALA A 97 -2.88 1.73 8.79
N LYS A 98 -3.01 0.80 9.73
CA LYS A 98 -1.99 0.50 10.73
C LYS A 98 -1.01 -0.51 10.16
N GLU A 99 0.26 -0.15 10.13
CA GLU A 99 1.32 -1.14 9.86
C GLU A 99 1.36 -2.13 11.02
N PHE A 100 1.34 -3.42 10.70
CA PHE A 100 1.44 -4.50 11.69
C PHE A 100 2.60 -5.46 11.42
N TYR A 101 3.24 -5.35 10.25
CA TYR A 101 4.44 -6.10 9.90
C TYR A 101 5.26 -5.36 8.84
N SER A 102 6.57 -5.41 8.95
CA SER A 102 7.48 -4.93 7.92
C SER A 102 8.73 -5.80 7.85
N TRP A 103 9.28 -5.95 6.65
CA TRP A 103 10.52 -6.67 6.41
C TRP A 103 11.32 -6.02 5.30
N THR A 104 12.63 -5.96 5.47
CA THR A 104 13.62 -5.64 4.44
C THR A 104 14.82 -6.56 4.64
N PRO A 105 15.52 -6.98 3.57
CA PRO A 105 16.71 -7.81 3.71
C PRO A 105 17.80 -7.05 4.46
N ALA A 106 18.63 -7.77 5.21
CA ALA A 106 19.76 -7.18 5.94
C ALA A 106 20.78 -6.52 4.99
N GLU A 107 20.97 -7.13 3.81
CA GLU A 107 21.77 -6.59 2.72
C GLU A 107 20.87 -6.36 1.50
N PRO A 108 20.78 -5.13 0.98
CA PRO A 108 20.03 -4.88 -0.25
C PRO A 108 20.72 -5.60 -1.43
N PRO A 109 19.97 -6.08 -2.43
CA PRO A 109 20.58 -6.74 -3.58
C PRO A 109 21.54 -5.78 -4.30
N SER A 110 22.77 -6.24 -4.54
CA SER A 110 23.85 -5.42 -5.08
C SER A 110 23.66 -4.98 -6.55
N ASP A 111 22.69 -5.59 -7.25
CA ASP A 111 22.39 -5.36 -8.68
C ASP A 111 20.88 -5.30 -8.94
N ALA A 112 20.15 -4.80 -7.93
CA ALA A 112 18.73 -4.53 -8.02
C ALA A 112 18.50 -3.43 -9.06
N GLY A 113 17.94 -3.76 -10.23
CA GLY A 113 17.39 -2.76 -11.16
C GLY A 113 16.35 -1.86 -10.48
N GLU A 114 15.75 -0.91 -11.20
CA GLU A 114 14.80 0.02 -10.57
C GLU A 114 13.69 -0.74 -9.83
N PRO A 115 13.50 -0.50 -8.52
CA PRO A 115 12.51 -1.21 -7.74
C PRO A 115 11.10 -0.82 -8.20
N SER A 116 10.31 -1.84 -8.51
CA SER A 116 8.88 -1.70 -8.74
C SER A 116 8.12 -1.87 -7.43
N ARG A 117 6.99 -1.18 -7.32
CA ARG A 117 6.11 -1.27 -6.15
C ARG A 117 4.75 -1.78 -6.57
N THR A 118 4.27 -2.78 -5.85
CA THR A 118 2.93 -3.37 -6.01
C THR A 118 2.17 -3.18 -4.70
N VAL A 119 0.88 -2.85 -4.78
CA VAL A 119 -0.01 -2.86 -3.61
C VAL A 119 -1.06 -3.95 -3.85
N ILE A 120 -1.00 -4.99 -3.03
CA ILE A 120 -1.96 -6.09 -3.04
C ILE A 120 -3.03 -5.81 -1.99
N VAL A 121 -4.28 -6.03 -2.32
CA VAL A 121 -5.45 -5.74 -1.49
C VAL A 121 -6.29 -7.00 -1.29
N ALA A 122 -6.65 -7.27 -0.04
CA ALA A 122 -7.48 -8.40 0.33
C ALA A 122 -8.37 -8.05 1.53
N ARG A 123 -9.19 -9.00 1.98
CA ARG A 123 -9.82 -8.93 3.30
C ARG A 123 -8.95 -9.63 4.33
N ILE A 124 -8.95 -9.11 5.54
CA ILE A 124 -8.37 -9.78 6.72
C ILE A 124 -9.44 -10.00 7.77
N LYS A 125 -9.41 -11.17 8.41
CA LYS A 125 -10.17 -11.44 9.62
C LYS A 125 -9.71 -10.49 10.73
N PRO A 126 -10.58 -9.63 11.30
CA PRO A 126 -10.16 -8.70 12.34
C PRO A 126 -9.51 -9.40 13.53
N GLY A 127 -8.35 -8.88 13.97
CA GLY A 127 -7.55 -9.47 15.05
C GLY A 127 -6.58 -10.57 14.60
N ALA A 128 -6.56 -10.94 13.32
CA ALA A 128 -5.60 -11.91 12.79
C ALA A 128 -4.21 -11.32 12.48
N GLU A 129 -4.02 -10.01 12.63
CA GLU A 129 -2.77 -9.31 12.29
C GLU A 129 -1.53 -9.96 12.92
N PRO A 130 -1.51 -10.34 14.23
CA PRO A 130 -0.32 -10.97 14.81
C PRO A 130 0.00 -12.33 14.18
N THR A 131 -1.03 -13.11 13.83
CA THR A 131 -0.85 -14.43 13.21
C THR A 131 -0.36 -14.29 11.77
N VAL A 132 -0.93 -13.36 11.00
CA VAL A 132 -0.49 -13.06 9.63
C VAL A 132 0.95 -12.54 9.64
N ALA A 133 1.31 -11.66 10.58
CA ALA A 133 2.68 -11.19 10.75
C ALA A 133 3.66 -12.35 11.01
N GLN A 134 3.28 -13.31 11.86
CA GLN A 134 4.11 -14.48 12.14
C GLN A 134 4.32 -15.34 10.89
N ILE A 135 3.25 -15.61 10.12
CA ILE A 135 3.34 -16.39 8.87
C ILE A 135 4.32 -15.73 7.89
N PHE A 136 4.22 -14.42 7.70
CA PHE A 136 5.17 -13.69 6.86
C PHE A 136 6.57 -13.66 7.43
N ALA A 137 6.75 -13.53 8.75
CA ALA A 137 8.07 -13.61 9.38
C ALA A 137 8.77 -14.95 9.14
N GLU A 138 8.03 -16.06 9.25
CA GLU A 138 8.56 -17.40 8.96
C GLU A 138 8.92 -17.56 7.48
N SER A 139 8.07 -17.06 6.57
CA SER A 139 8.36 -17.05 5.13
C SER A 139 9.56 -16.18 4.78
N ASP A 140 9.65 -14.97 5.36
CA ASP A 140 10.67 -13.98 5.04
C ASP A 140 12.05 -14.34 5.66
N ALA A 141 12.08 -15.27 6.62
CA ALA A 141 13.30 -15.92 7.09
C ALA A 141 13.81 -17.04 6.14
N GLY A 142 12.97 -17.50 5.22
CA GLY A 142 13.31 -18.47 4.19
C GLY A 142 13.87 -17.85 2.90
N PRO A 143 14.13 -18.66 1.86
CA PRO A 143 14.69 -18.18 0.60
C PRO A 143 13.66 -17.49 -0.32
N LEU A 144 12.37 -17.64 -0.05
CA LEU A 144 11.29 -17.21 -0.93
C LEU A 144 11.36 -15.71 -1.32
N PRO A 145 11.63 -14.76 -0.41
CA PRO A 145 11.72 -13.35 -0.80
C PRO A 145 12.80 -13.09 -1.84
N ALA A 146 13.99 -13.68 -1.67
CA ALA A 146 15.09 -13.52 -2.60
C ALA A 146 14.76 -14.14 -3.96
N THR A 147 14.18 -15.35 -3.98
CA THR A 147 13.74 -16.01 -5.22
C THR A 147 12.67 -15.20 -5.95
N MET A 148 11.79 -14.53 -5.21
CA MET A 148 10.79 -13.63 -5.78
C MET A 148 11.33 -12.20 -5.99
N GLY A 149 12.62 -11.93 -5.82
CA GLY A 149 13.19 -10.59 -5.99
C GLY A 149 12.57 -9.52 -5.08
N VAL A 150 12.01 -9.90 -3.93
CA VAL A 150 11.41 -8.99 -2.94
C VAL A 150 12.52 -8.25 -2.20
N THR A 151 12.45 -6.92 -2.23
CA THR A 151 13.39 -6.02 -1.56
C THR A 151 12.78 -5.31 -0.37
N GLY A 152 11.46 -5.38 -0.21
CA GLY A 152 10.77 -4.89 0.97
C GLY A 152 9.31 -5.29 1.01
N ARG A 153 8.80 -5.51 2.22
CA ARG A 153 7.41 -5.86 2.51
C ARG A 153 6.89 -5.00 3.64
N TRP A 154 5.70 -4.45 3.48
CA TRP A 154 4.97 -3.77 4.55
C TRP A 154 3.50 -4.18 4.50
N LEU A 155 2.99 -4.65 5.63
CA LEU A 155 1.60 -5.09 5.77
C LEU A 155 0.84 -4.11 6.66
N TYR A 156 -0.32 -3.71 6.16
CA TYR A 156 -1.22 -2.77 6.81
C TYR A 156 -2.60 -3.36 6.94
N SER A 157 -3.32 -3.02 8.00
CA SER A 157 -4.74 -3.31 8.13
C SER A 157 -5.54 -2.08 8.55
N ILE A 158 -6.81 -2.06 8.13
CA ILE A 158 -7.82 -1.12 8.60
C ILE A 158 -9.20 -1.75 8.49
N ASP A 159 -9.92 -1.82 9.60
CA ASP A 159 -11.14 -2.61 9.76
C ASP A 159 -10.94 -4.06 9.24
N ASP A 160 -11.53 -4.39 8.09
CA ASP A 160 -11.40 -5.70 7.45
C ASP A 160 -10.54 -5.67 6.17
N VAL A 161 -9.87 -4.57 5.87
CA VAL A 161 -9.02 -4.40 4.68
C VAL A 161 -7.57 -4.70 5.03
N TYR A 162 -6.96 -5.55 4.22
CA TYR A 162 -5.54 -5.84 4.22
C TYR A 162 -4.85 -5.20 3.03
N LEU A 163 -3.74 -4.51 3.27
CA LEU A 163 -2.89 -3.95 2.22
C LEU A 163 -1.47 -4.46 2.39
N HIS A 164 -0.91 -4.91 1.29
CA HIS A 164 0.42 -5.46 1.24
C HIS A 164 1.22 -4.68 0.20
N VAL A 165 2.05 -3.77 0.70
CA VAL A 165 2.97 -2.99 -0.10
C VAL A 165 4.23 -3.82 -0.27
N LEU A 166 4.50 -4.19 -1.51
CA LEU A 166 5.59 -5.07 -1.89
C LEU A 166 6.52 -4.32 -2.84
N GLU A 167 7.79 -4.21 -2.46
CA GLU A 167 8.86 -3.69 -3.32
C GLU A 167 9.67 -4.86 -3.87
N ARG A 168 9.93 -4.80 -5.18
CA ARG A 168 10.58 -5.89 -5.91
C ARG A 168 11.47 -5.38 -7.01
N VAL A 169 12.45 -6.20 -7.36
CA VAL A 169 13.32 -6.01 -8.53
C VAL A 169 13.25 -7.22 -9.45
N GLY A 170 13.70 -7.05 -10.68
CA GLY A 170 13.63 -8.09 -11.71
C GLY A 170 12.32 -8.02 -12.50
N GLU A 171 11.75 -9.18 -12.81
CA GLU A 171 10.52 -9.25 -13.60
C GLU A 171 9.33 -8.54 -12.94
N ALA A 172 8.40 -8.09 -13.79
CA ALA A 172 7.13 -7.56 -13.35
C ALA A 172 6.38 -8.57 -12.46
N PHE A 173 5.48 -8.05 -11.62
CA PHE A 173 4.81 -8.84 -10.59
C PHE A 173 4.11 -10.08 -11.17
N ASP A 174 3.52 -9.98 -12.36
CA ASP A 174 2.84 -11.06 -13.07
C ASP A 174 3.78 -12.21 -13.46
N GLY A 175 4.95 -11.89 -14.04
CA GLY A 175 5.97 -12.86 -14.41
C GLY A 175 6.44 -13.66 -13.22
N ALA A 176 6.65 -12.98 -12.10
CA ALA A 176 7.13 -13.64 -10.90
C ALA A 176 6.06 -14.36 -10.08
N VAL A 177 4.78 -13.95 -10.11
CA VAL A 177 3.70 -14.79 -9.58
C VAL A 177 3.60 -16.07 -10.40
N ARG A 178 3.70 -15.97 -11.73
CA ARG A 178 3.69 -17.13 -12.64
C ARG A 178 4.84 -18.09 -12.35
N GLN A 179 6.06 -17.58 -12.13
CA GLN A 179 7.23 -18.40 -11.77
C GLN A 179 7.17 -18.93 -10.33
N GLY A 180 6.59 -18.16 -9.42
CA GLY A 180 6.49 -18.50 -7.99
C GLY A 180 5.41 -19.52 -7.68
N HIS A 181 4.35 -19.60 -8.49
CA HIS A 181 3.20 -20.47 -8.26
C HIS A 181 3.59 -21.96 -8.14
N ASP A 182 4.62 -22.41 -8.86
CA ASP A 182 5.10 -23.79 -8.83
C ASP A 182 6.02 -24.09 -7.63
N GLN A 183 6.32 -23.10 -6.79
CA GLN A 183 7.21 -23.27 -5.64
C GLN A 183 6.45 -23.78 -4.40
N PRO A 184 6.88 -24.89 -3.77
CA PRO A 184 6.23 -25.42 -2.57
C PRO A 184 6.13 -24.41 -1.40
N ALA A 185 7.12 -23.52 -1.28
CA ALA A 185 7.10 -22.47 -0.26
C ALA A 185 5.99 -21.43 -0.51
N PHE A 186 5.67 -21.14 -1.77
CA PHE A 186 4.58 -20.24 -2.15
C PHE A 186 3.22 -20.89 -1.87
N ALA A 187 3.05 -22.17 -2.22
CA ALA A 187 1.82 -22.91 -1.88
C ALA A 187 1.58 -22.94 -0.36
N LYS A 188 2.64 -23.23 0.42
CA LYS A 188 2.56 -23.27 1.89
C LYS A 188 2.07 -21.94 2.48
N ILE A 189 2.64 -20.81 2.07
CA ILE A 189 2.22 -19.50 2.62
C ILE A 189 0.77 -19.19 2.24
N MET A 190 0.33 -19.55 1.03
CA MET A 190 -1.07 -19.36 0.63
C MET A 190 -2.02 -20.21 1.49
N ASP A 191 -1.67 -21.47 1.76
CA ASP A 191 -2.44 -22.35 2.63
C ASP A 191 -2.52 -21.81 4.06
N ASP A 192 -1.38 -21.39 4.64
CA ASP A 192 -1.30 -20.83 5.99
C ASP A 192 -2.11 -19.52 6.14
N LEU A 193 -2.15 -18.69 5.10
CA LEU A 193 -2.89 -17.42 5.09
C LEU A 193 -4.40 -17.59 4.86
N SER A 194 -4.83 -18.65 4.17
CA SER A 194 -6.23 -18.86 3.76
C SER A 194 -7.29 -18.77 4.88
N PRO A 195 -7.03 -19.13 6.15
CA PRO A 195 -8.02 -18.96 7.22
C PRO A 195 -8.19 -17.51 7.70
N TYR A 196 -7.27 -16.62 7.31
CA TYR A 196 -7.17 -15.26 7.81
C TYR A 196 -7.34 -14.20 6.74
N ILE A 197 -6.94 -14.51 5.50
CA ILE A 197 -6.99 -13.63 4.35
C ILE A 197 -7.91 -14.23 3.29
N SER A 198 -8.85 -13.44 2.79
CA SER A 198 -9.72 -13.82 1.67
C SER A 198 -9.67 -12.78 0.56
N PRO A 199 -10.04 -13.14 -0.68
CA PRO A 199 -10.17 -12.16 -1.75
C PRO A 199 -11.04 -10.98 -1.34
N PHE A 200 -10.70 -9.78 -1.83
CA PHE A 200 -11.49 -8.58 -1.54
C PHE A 200 -12.88 -8.63 -2.15
N ASP A 201 -12.94 -9.10 -3.39
CA ASP A 201 -14.13 -9.36 -4.19
C ASP A 201 -14.10 -10.82 -4.67
N PRO A 202 -14.75 -11.75 -3.95
CA PRO A 202 -14.73 -13.17 -4.30
C PRO A 202 -15.36 -13.49 -5.65
N ASP A 203 -16.30 -12.66 -6.13
CA ASP A 203 -17.05 -12.94 -7.35
C ASP A 203 -16.19 -12.72 -8.61
N THR A 204 -15.20 -11.83 -8.53
CA THR A 204 -14.30 -11.49 -9.64
C THR A 204 -12.90 -12.08 -9.48
N TRP A 205 -12.64 -12.83 -8.40
CA TRP A 205 -11.31 -13.36 -8.11
C TRP A 205 -11.00 -14.64 -8.89
N GLY A 206 -9.91 -14.65 -9.65
CA GLY A 206 -9.37 -15.84 -10.32
C GLY A 206 -7.90 -16.12 -10.04
N SER A 207 -7.11 -15.11 -9.66
CA SER A 207 -5.67 -15.24 -9.40
C SER A 207 -5.15 -14.15 -8.43
N PRO A 208 -3.92 -14.28 -7.89
CA PRO A 208 -3.29 -13.22 -7.11
C PRO A 208 -3.13 -11.88 -7.86
N LEU A 209 -3.21 -11.87 -9.19
CA LEU A 209 -3.14 -10.64 -9.99
C LEU A 209 -4.40 -9.79 -9.84
N ASP A 210 -5.55 -10.42 -9.59
CA ASP A 210 -6.83 -9.73 -9.39
C ASP A 210 -6.89 -9.00 -8.03
N ALA A 211 -5.86 -9.18 -7.19
CA ALA A 211 -5.71 -8.46 -5.92
C ALA A 211 -4.83 -7.20 -6.03
N VAL A 212 -4.28 -6.89 -7.20
CA VAL A 212 -3.34 -5.76 -7.38
C VAL A 212 -4.10 -4.46 -7.63
N ALA A 213 -3.84 -3.44 -6.80
CA ALA A 213 -4.39 -2.10 -6.98
C ALA A 213 -3.78 -1.40 -8.20
N THR A 214 -4.61 -0.64 -8.92
CA THR A 214 -4.20 0.11 -10.11
C THR A 214 -3.73 1.50 -9.72
N GLU A 215 -2.47 1.81 -10.01
CA GLU A 215 -1.94 3.18 -9.91
C GLU A 215 -2.55 4.07 -10.99
N PHE A 216 -3.07 5.22 -10.59
CA PHE A 216 -3.61 6.23 -11.53
C PHE A 216 -2.92 7.59 -11.40
N TYR A 217 -2.07 7.78 -10.38
CA TYR A 217 -1.25 8.98 -10.23
C TYR A 217 0.00 8.68 -9.42
N ARG A 218 1.13 9.24 -9.84
CA ARG A 218 2.39 9.19 -9.11
C ARG A 218 3.10 10.52 -9.18
N TRP A 219 3.65 10.92 -8.04
CA TRP A 219 4.50 12.07 -7.89
C TRP A 219 5.70 11.73 -7.00
N ARG A 220 6.86 12.27 -7.37
CA ARG A 220 8.08 12.26 -6.59
C ARG A 220 8.56 13.69 -6.46
N ALA A 221 9.01 14.06 -5.27
CA ALA A 221 9.75 15.29 -5.10
C ALA A 221 10.98 15.27 -6.01
N GLY A 222 11.17 16.33 -6.79
CA GLY A 222 12.49 16.61 -7.36
C GLY A 222 13.46 17.00 -6.26
N ASP A 223 14.75 16.86 -6.55
CA ASP A 223 15.85 17.32 -5.69
C ASP A 223 15.79 18.82 -5.38
#